data_AF-A0A2V9PFN0-F1
#
_entry.id   AF-A0A2V9PFN0-F1
#
_cell.length_a   1.000
_cell.length_b   1.000
_cell.length_c   1.000
_cell.angle_alpha   90.00
_cell.angle_beta   90.00
_cell.angle_gamma   90.00
#
_symmetry.space_group_name_H-M   'P 1'
#
loop_
_entity.id
_entity.type
_entity.pdbx_description
1 polymer ?
#
loop_
_entity_poly.entity_id
_entity_poly.type
_entity_poly.pdbx_seq_one_letter_code
_entity_poly.pdbx_strand_id
1 'polypeptide(L)' 'MRNTNRNEDKPRVLVIGAGFGGLEAARALAKLPVRVILIDRKNHHTFQPLLYQVATAGISPGEIAAPI' A
#
# COMPACT_ATOMS: atom_id res chain seq x y z
N MET A 1 -2.64 37.33 2.68
CA MET A 1 -1.86 36.45 1.78
C MET A 1 -2.18 35.00 2.15
N ARG A 2 -2.95 34.28 1.32
CA ARG A 2 -3.20 32.83 1.53
C ARG A 2 -2.02 32.07 0.94
N ASN A 3 -1.28 31.37 1.79
CA ASN A 3 -0.19 30.49 1.39
C ASN A 3 -0.81 29.22 0.81
N THR A 4 -1.09 29.19 -0.50
CA THR A 4 -1.66 28.01 -1.16
C THR A 4 -0.57 26.95 -1.28
N ASN A 5 -0.58 25.99 -0.35
CA ASN A 5 0.17 24.75 -0.47
C ASN A 5 -0.25 24.09 -1.80
N ARG A 6 0.64 24.01 -2.79
CA ARG A 6 0.39 23.39 -4.11
C ARG A 6 -0.09 21.91 -4.07
N ASN A 7 -0.16 21.32 -2.88
CA ASN A 7 -0.70 19.99 -2.62
C ASN A 7 -2.17 19.97 -2.16
N GLU A 8 -2.77 21.11 -1.80
CA GLU A 8 -4.18 21.20 -1.41
C GLU A 8 -5.12 21.18 -2.62
N ASP A 9 -4.66 21.69 -3.77
CA ASP A 9 -5.47 21.77 -5.00
C ASP A 9 -5.53 20.44 -5.79
N LYS A 10 -4.76 19.41 -5.39
CA LYS A 10 -4.78 18.11 -6.06
C LYS A 10 -5.91 17.24 -5.53
N PRO A 11 -6.69 16.55 -6.40
CA PRO A 11 -7.67 15.56 -5.96
C PRO A 11 -7.03 14.55 -5.01
N ARG A 12 -7.72 14.24 -3.92
CA ARG A 12 -7.25 13.30 -2.90
C ARG A 12 -7.85 11.93 -3.16
N VAL A 13 -7.02 10.91 -3.23
CA VAL A 13 -7.44 9.52 -3.41
C VAL A 13 -7.01 8.71 -2.21
N LEU A 14 -7.99 8.12 -1.52
CA LEU A 14 -7.76 7.22 -0.41
C LEU A 14 -7.88 5.77 -0.89
N VAL A 15 -6.81 5.00 -0.73
CA VAL A 15 -6.79 3.56 -0.95
C VAL A 15 -6.82 2.88 0.42
N ILE A 16 -7.83 2.03 0.65
CA ILE A 16 -7.99 1.27 1.90
C ILE A 16 -7.61 -0.19 1.63
N GLY A 17 -6.60 -0.67 2.34
CA GLY A 17 -6.02 -1.99 2.16
C GLY A 17 -4.78 -1.97 1.27
N ALA A 18 -3.70 -2.62 1.72
CA ALA A 18 -2.41 -2.76 1.05
C ALA A 18 -2.12 -4.23 0.68
N GLY A 19 -3.17 -4.96 0.29
CA GLY A 19 -3.03 -6.21 -0.45
C GLY A 19 -2.51 -5.98 -1.88
N PHE A 20 -2.56 -7.00 -2.73
CA PHE A 20 -2.08 -6.90 -4.12
C PHE A 20 -2.72 -5.73 -4.88
N GLY A 21 -4.05 -5.70 -4.94
CA GLY A 21 -4.77 -4.66 -5.67
C GLY A 21 -4.57 -3.26 -5.07
N GLY A 22 -4.51 -3.15 -3.74
CA GLY A 22 -4.36 -1.86 -3.06
C GLY A 22 -3.00 -1.21 -3.31
N LEU A 23 -1.92 -1.99 -3.22
CA LEU A 23 -0.58 -1.49 -3.53
C LEU A 23 -0.44 -1.14 -5.02
N GLU A 24 -0.91 -2.00 -5.92
CA GLU A 24 -0.82 -1.72 -7.36
C GLU A 24 -1.67 -0.51 -7.77
N ALA A 25 -2.88 -0.37 -7.20
CA ALA A 25 -3.70 0.81 -7.40
C ALA A 25 -3.02 2.07 -6.88
N ALA A 26 -2.47 2.03 -5.65
CA ALA A 26 -1.75 3.17 -5.08
C ALA A 26 -0.54 3.57 -5.93
N ARG A 27 0.25 2.60 -6.43
CA ARG A 27 1.40 2.82 -7.31
C ARG A 27 0.99 3.39 -8.67
N ALA A 28 -0.10 2.90 -9.25
CA ALA A 28 -0.62 3.43 -10.52
C ALA A 28 -1.15 4.86 -10.36
N LEU A 29 -1.95 5.11 -9.33
CA LEU A 29 -2.51 6.43 -9.02
C LEU A 29 -1.45 7.46 -8.66
N ALA A 30 -0.35 7.05 -8.02
CA ALA A 30 0.76 7.94 -7.67
C ALA A 30 1.47 8.56 -8.90
N LYS A 31 1.24 8.01 -10.10
CA LYS A 31 1.76 8.57 -11.37
C LYS A 31 0.87 9.69 -11.94
N LEU A 32 -0.32 9.91 -11.37
CA LEU A 32 -1.28 10.93 -11.79
C LEU A 32 -1.13 12.21 -10.94
N PRO A 33 -1.66 13.36 -11.37
CA PRO A 33 -1.61 14.61 -10.61
C PRO A 33 -2.58 14.63 -9.41
N VAL A 34 -2.54 13.59 -8.58
CA VAL A 34 -3.40 13.40 -7.40
C VAL A 34 -2.56 13.20 -6.14
N ARG A 35 -3.17 13.42 -4.98
CA ARG A 35 -2.58 13.07 -3.68
C ARG A 35 -3.11 11.71 -3.23
N VAL A 36 -2.27 10.68 -3.32
CA VAL A 36 -2.62 9.32 -2.87
C VAL A 36 -2.34 9.17 -1.37
N ILE A 37 -3.29 8.59 -0.65
CA ILE A 37 -3.15 8.19 0.75
C ILE A 37 -3.48 6.69 0.78
N LEU A 38 -2.54 5.86 1.22
CA LEU A 38 -2.75 4.43 1.43
C LEU A 38 -2.88 4.19 2.94
N ILE A 39 -3.95 3.51 3.36
CA ILE A 39 -4.16 3.12 4.75
C ILE A 39 -4.38 1.61 4.78
N ASP A 40 -3.58 0.91 5.57
CA ASP A 40 -3.79 -0.49 5.92
C ASP A 40 -3.70 -0.65 7.45
N ARG A 41 -4.30 -1.71 7.97
CA ARG A 41 -4.21 -2.08 9.38
C ARG A 41 -2.79 -2.52 9.77
N LYS A 42 -2.02 -3.03 8.81
CA LYS A 42 -0.65 -3.52 8.96
C LYS A 42 0.30 -2.61 8.20
N ASN A 43 1.56 -2.61 8.62
CA ASN A 43 2.66 -1.88 7.99
C ASN A 43 3.42 -2.72 6.93
N HIS A 44 2.86 -3.87 6.53
CA HIS A 44 3.47 -4.77 5.57
C HIS A 44 2.40 -5.43 4.69
N HIS A 45 2.79 -5.68 3.45
CA HIS A 45 2.07 -6.52 2.52
C HIS A 45 2.46 -7.98 2.75
N THR A 46 1.47 -8.86 2.84
CA THR A 46 1.68 -10.31 2.94
C THR A 46 1.46 -10.95 1.57
N PHE A 47 2.46 -11.69 1.07
CA PHE A 47 2.33 -12.52 -0.12
C PHE A 47 1.53 -13.79 0.21
N GLN A 48 0.20 -13.64 0.26
CA GLN A 48 -0.75 -14.69 0.64
C GLN A 48 -0.56 -16.04 -0.07
N PRO A 49 -0.14 -16.11 -1.36
CA PRO A 49 0.07 -17.38 -2.03
C PRO A 49 1.05 -18.34 -1.34
N LEU A 50 1.99 -17.84 -0.52
CA LEU A 50 2.97 -18.67 0.20
C LEU A 50 2.64 -18.88 1.69
N LEU A 51 1.43 -18.52 2.14
CA LEU A 51 1.00 -18.76 3.53
C LEU A 51 1.06 -20.23 3.92
N TYR A 52 0.83 -21.14 2.97
CA TYR A 52 0.92 -22.58 3.24
C TYR A 52 2.33 -23.00 3.61
N GLN A 53 3.37 -22.41 3.00
CA GLN A 53 4.77 -22.74 3.32
C GLN A 53 5.15 -22.26 4.72
N VAL A 54 4.59 -21.12 5.17
CA VAL A 54 4.73 -20.68 6.56
C VAL A 54 4.00 -21.64 7.50
N ALA A 55 2.78 -22.05 7.16
CA ALA A 55 1.99 -22.97 7.99
C ALA A 55 2.65 -24.35 8.14
N THR A 56 3.39 -24.81 7.13
CA THR A 56 4.15 -26.06 7.16
C THR A 56 5.60 -25.89 7.61
N ALA A 57 5.97 -24.72 8.15
CA ALA A 57 7.33 -24.38 8.59
C ALA A 57 8.43 -24.51 7.51
N GLY A 58 8.08 -24.42 6.23
CA GLY A 58 9.02 -24.44 5.12
C GLY A 58 9.74 -23.10 4.89
N ILE A 59 9.13 -21.99 5.31
CA ILE A 59 9.70 -20.64 5.30
C ILE A 59 9.24 -19.85 6.53
N SER A 60 9.96 -18.81 6.89
CA SER A 60 9.58 -17.89 7.95
C SER A 60 8.52 -16.87 7.48
N PRO A 61 7.67 -16.33 8.39
CA PRO A 61 6.72 -15.28 8.03
C PRO A 61 7.36 -14.02 7.43
N GLY A 62 8.60 -13.71 7.82
CA GLY A 62 9.33 -12.55 7.32
C GLY A 62 9.67 -12.65 5.83
N GLU A 63 9.82 -13.86 5.30
CA GLU A 63 10.09 -14.09 3.87
C GLU A 63 8.90 -13.78 2.96
N ILE A 64 7.69 -13.68 3.53
CA ILE A 64 6.46 -13.35 2.79
C ILE A 64 5.86 -11.99 3.17
N ALA A 65 6.55 -11.19 3.99
CA ALA A 65 6.10 -9.89 4.46
C ALA A 65 7.01 -8.77 3.96
N ALA A 66 6.50 -7.96 3.03
CA ALA A 66 7.22 -6.79 2.50
C ALA A 66 6.71 -5.50 3.17
N PRO A 67 7.58 -4.59 3.65
CA PRO A 67 7.15 -3.30 4.16
C PRO A 67 6.34 -2.49 3.13
N ILE A 68 5.34 -1.75 3.60
CA ILE A 68 4.53 -0.82 2.79
C ILE A 68 5.22 0.54 2.72
#